data_AF-A0AA92TIZ3-F1
#
_entry.id   AF-A0AA92TIZ3-F1
#
_cell.length_a   1.000
_cell.length_b   1.000
_cell.length_c   1.000
_cell.angle_alpha   90.00
_cell.angle_beta   90.00
_cell.angle_gamma   90.00
#
_symmetry.space_group_name_H-M   'P 1'
#
loop_
_entity.id
_entity.type
_entity.pdbx_description
1 polymer ?
#
loop_
_entity_poly.entity_id
_entity_poly.type
_entity_poly.pdbx_seq_one_letter_code
_entity_poly.pdbx_strand_id
1 'polypeptide(L)'
;MKKLLFIIFLMVFSFATIANAKKPKEKVSWPKAVLTLNDGTVLNGYLRIDIHDTGNYILFSETEDGKKTKYKNETIKSLFVKDCLGEGKDVTLLPVKFYFREGKQILKNPVLAIQVFQGKHVKGYMRPTVFDNTTTNRSFSGIVSTFSVEEKGCWDYLYNVDSDNTINVPYWLYRPDKDKPRNLKSNFNSLKKTFEKYPQLLEIIEKQGITAEQISDDPIMLLEILDKILQ
;
A
#
# COMPACT_ATOMS: atom_id res chain seq x y z
N MET A 1 43.94 -22.01 44.99
CA MET A 1 43.44 -22.38 43.65
C MET A 1 41.93 -22.66 43.62
N LYS A 2 41.35 -23.47 44.53
CA LYS A 2 39.88 -23.77 44.52
C LYS A 2 38.95 -22.56 44.68
N LYS A 3 39.29 -21.57 45.52
CA LYS A 3 38.48 -20.35 45.72
C LYS A 3 38.50 -19.38 44.52
N LEU A 4 39.62 -19.35 43.78
CA LEU A 4 39.78 -18.49 42.60
C LEU A 4 38.98 -19.04 41.41
N LEU A 5 39.00 -20.36 41.21
CA LEU A 5 38.17 -21.05 40.22
C LEU A 5 36.67 -20.85 40.47
N PHE A 6 36.25 -20.82 41.74
CA PHE A 6 34.84 -20.61 42.10
C PHE A 6 34.34 -19.20 41.79
N ILE A 7 35.19 -18.18 41.99
CA ILE A 7 34.87 -16.78 41.65
C ILE A 7 34.78 -16.57 40.14
N ILE A 8 35.69 -17.18 39.38
CA ILE A 8 35.66 -17.12 37.91
C ILE A 8 34.39 -17.83 37.37
N PHE A 9 34.02 -18.97 37.96
CA PHE A 9 32.80 -19.71 37.59
C PHE A 9 31.51 -18.91 37.85
N LEU A 10 31.44 -18.13 38.94
CA LEU A 10 30.33 -17.23 39.26
C LEU A 10 30.23 -16.01 38.32
N MET A 11 31.37 -15.46 37.88
CA MET A 11 31.38 -14.39 36.87
C MET A 11 30.88 -14.89 35.50
N VAL A 12 31.26 -16.10 35.07
CA VAL A 12 30.79 -16.63 33.77
C VAL A 12 29.28 -16.89 33.75
N PHE A 13 28.68 -17.33 34.86
CA PHE A 13 27.23 -17.55 34.97
C PHE A 13 26.41 -16.26 35.02
N SER A 14 26.97 -15.13 35.47
CA SER A 14 26.28 -13.84 35.49
C SER A 14 26.24 -13.15 34.12
N PHE A 15 27.14 -13.49 33.18
CA PHE A 15 27.05 -13.04 31.79
C PHE A 15 26.14 -13.89 30.91
N ALA A 16 25.96 -15.18 31.24
CA ALA A 16 25.12 -16.09 30.44
C ALA A 16 23.60 -15.78 30.54
N THR A 17 23.15 -15.08 31.58
CA THR A 17 21.73 -14.70 31.74
C THR A 17 21.33 -13.44 30.97
N ILE A 18 22.28 -12.65 30.48
CA ILE A 18 21.99 -11.39 29.75
C ILE A 18 21.82 -11.65 28.23
N ALA A 19 22.34 -12.76 27.69
CA ALA A 19 22.26 -13.09 26.26
C ALA A 19 20.86 -13.51 25.77
N ASN A 20 19.91 -13.79 26.68
CA ASN A 20 18.53 -14.16 26.35
C ASN A 20 17.49 -13.07 26.69
N ALA A 21 17.94 -11.84 26.97
CA ALA A 21 17.03 -10.71 26.94
C ALA A 21 16.55 -10.55 25.49
N LYS A 22 15.31 -10.97 25.20
CA LYS A 22 14.60 -10.62 23.96
C LYS A 22 14.92 -9.15 23.69
N LYS A 23 15.53 -8.85 22.54
CA LYS A 23 15.74 -7.47 22.08
C LYS A 23 14.49 -6.68 22.46
N PRO A 24 14.60 -5.54 23.16
CA PRO A 24 13.42 -4.75 23.50
C PRO A 24 12.65 -4.56 22.20
N LYS A 25 11.40 -5.04 22.16
CA LYS A 25 10.54 -4.84 20.99
C LYS A 25 10.58 -3.35 20.71
N GLU A 26 11.16 -2.98 19.58
CA GLU A 26 11.23 -1.59 19.14
C GLU A 26 9.84 -1.00 19.29
N LYS A 27 9.72 0.10 20.05
CA LYS A 27 8.42 0.66 20.38
C LYS A 27 7.80 1.12 19.07
N VAL A 28 6.84 0.35 18.55
CA VAL A 28 6.12 0.68 17.32
C VAL A 28 5.37 1.98 17.57
N SER A 29 5.89 3.08 17.00
CA SER A 29 5.25 4.38 17.04
C SER A 29 4.13 4.40 16.00
N TRP A 30 2.89 4.38 16.47
CA TRP A 30 1.72 4.44 15.59
C TRP A 30 1.48 5.87 15.10
N PRO A 31 1.14 6.08 13.82
CA PRO A 31 0.89 7.42 13.32
C PRO A 31 -0.41 7.98 13.91
N LYS A 32 -0.39 9.28 14.24
CA LYS A 32 -1.58 10.01 14.65
C LYS A 32 -2.57 10.06 13.49
N ALA A 33 -3.83 9.87 13.79
CA ALA A 33 -4.89 9.82 12.79
C ALA A 33 -6.18 10.46 13.30
N VAL A 34 -6.97 10.97 12.36
CA VAL A 34 -8.33 11.46 12.60
C VAL A 34 -9.28 10.65 11.74
N LEU A 35 -10.15 9.89 12.39
CA LEU A 35 -11.15 9.05 11.75
C LEU A 35 -12.49 9.78 11.73
N THR A 36 -13.03 10.01 10.54
CA THR A 36 -14.40 10.52 10.37
C THR A 36 -15.29 9.41 9.86
N LEU A 37 -16.39 9.12 10.56
CA LEU A 37 -17.37 8.11 10.18
C LEU A 37 -18.51 8.73 9.36
N ASN A 38 -19.29 7.88 8.68
CA ASN A 38 -20.39 8.30 7.82
C ASN A 38 -21.53 9.00 8.57
N ASP A 39 -21.71 8.70 9.86
CA ASP A 39 -22.69 9.36 10.73
C ASP A 39 -22.23 10.76 11.22
N GLY A 40 -21.03 11.19 10.84
CA GLY A 40 -20.44 12.46 11.25
C GLY A 40 -19.58 12.38 12.52
N THR A 41 -19.47 11.23 13.17
CA THR A 41 -18.58 11.03 14.32
C THR A 41 -17.13 11.27 13.91
N VAL A 42 -16.39 12.03 14.72
CA VAL A 42 -14.96 12.32 14.52
C VAL A 42 -14.18 11.81 15.73
N LEU A 43 -13.19 10.95 15.49
CA LEU A 43 -12.33 10.36 16.51
C LEU A 43 -10.88 10.77 16.27
N ASN A 44 -10.22 11.31 17.30
CA ASN A 44 -8.80 11.65 17.27
C ASN A 44 -8.02 10.53 17.96
N GLY A 45 -6.91 10.09 17.37
CA GLY A 45 -6.19 8.94 17.90
C GLY A 45 -5.05 8.48 17.01
N TYR A 46 -4.92 7.16 16.90
CA TYR A 46 -3.78 6.48 16.29
C TYR A 46 -4.26 5.35 15.38
N LEU A 47 -3.66 5.26 14.18
CA LEU A 47 -3.86 4.13 13.28
C LEU A 47 -3.00 2.96 13.79
N ARG A 48 -3.64 1.84 14.16
CA ARG A 48 -3.02 0.70 14.86
C ARG A 48 -2.77 -0.50 13.94
N ILE A 49 -2.63 -0.23 12.65
CA ILE A 49 -2.38 -1.18 11.57
C ILE A 49 -1.52 -0.48 10.50
N ASP A 50 -0.73 -1.23 9.76
CA ASP A 50 -0.01 -0.68 8.60
C ASP A 50 -1.02 -0.18 7.55
N ILE A 51 -0.69 0.90 6.86
CA ILE A 51 -1.55 1.46 5.80
C ILE A 51 -1.76 0.47 4.63
N HIS A 52 -0.75 -0.36 4.32
CA HIS A 52 -0.82 -1.39 3.28
C HIS A 52 -1.73 -2.57 3.65
N ASP A 53 -2.08 -2.71 4.94
CA ASP A 53 -2.93 -3.78 5.47
C ASP A 53 -4.40 -3.35 5.67
N THR A 54 -4.79 -2.17 5.16
CA THR A 54 -6.13 -1.59 5.35
C THR A 54 -7.24 -2.16 4.45
N GLY A 55 -7.03 -3.38 3.91
CA GLY A 55 -7.79 -3.92 2.78
C GLY A 55 -9.32 -3.89 2.92
N ASN A 56 -9.89 -4.21 4.09
CA ASN A 56 -11.34 -4.15 4.33
C ASN A 56 -11.74 -3.38 5.60
N TYR A 57 -10.75 -3.04 6.44
CA TYR A 57 -10.96 -2.42 7.73
C TYR A 57 -9.67 -1.74 8.19
N ILE A 58 -9.80 -0.89 9.21
CA ILE A 58 -8.68 -0.35 9.96
C ILE A 58 -8.78 -0.75 11.43
N LEU A 59 -7.65 -0.69 12.13
CA LEU A 59 -7.60 -0.73 13.58
C LEU A 59 -7.26 0.67 14.09
N PHE A 60 -8.03 1.20 15.03
CA PHE A 60 -7.87 2.55 15.55
C PHE A 60 -7.98 2.57 17.07
N SER A 61 -7.28 3.50 17.73
CA SER A 61 -7.44 3.76 19.16
C SER A 61 -7.30 5.26 19.46
N GLU A 62 -8.10 5.79 20.38
CA GLU A 62 -8.06 7.22 20.75
C GLU A 62 -6.75 7.64 21.47
N THR A 63 -6.08 6.68 22.12
CA THR A 63 -4.77 6.86 22.75
C THR A 63 -3.76 5.85 22.20
N GLU A 64 -2.46 6.15 22.35
CA GLU A 64 -1.36 5.32 21.81
C GLU A 64 -1.38 3.89 22.35
N ASP A 65 -1.68 3.76 23.64
CA ASP A 65 -1.79 2.48 24.37
C ASP A 65 -3.24 2.03 24.58
N GLY A 66 -4.20 2.73 23.99
CA GLY A 66 -5.62 2.46 24.14
C GLY A 66 -6.08 1.16 23.50
N LYS A 67 -7.31 0.76 23.83
CA LYS A 67 -7.99 -0.39 23.22
C LYS A 67 -8.11 -0.18 21.71
N LYS A 68 -7.71 -1.20 20.94
CA LYS A 68 -7.88 -1.22 19.49
C LYS A 68 -9.32 -1.53 19.15
N THR A 69 -9.93 -0.68 18.34
CA THR A 69 -11.27 -0.87 17.79
C THR A 69 -11.16 -1.06 16.29
N LYS A 70 -11.90 -2.05 15.76
CA LYS A 70 -11.95 -2.37 14.33
C LYS A 70 -13.07 -1.57 13.67
N TYR A 71 -12.75 -0.82 12.62
CA TYR A 71 -13.72 -0.09 11.81
C TYR A 71 -13.68 -0.63 10.39
N LYS A 72 -14.84 -1.01 9.85
CA LYS A 72 -14.92 -1.46 8.46
C LYS A 72 -14.84 -0.25 7.52
N ASN A 73 -14.20 -0.40 6.38
CA ASN A 73 -14.05 0.72 5.43
C ASN A 73 -15.39 1.30 4.95
N GLU A 74 -16.46 0.48 4.93
CA GLU A 74 -17.83 0.92 4.56
C GLU A 74 -18.45 1.94 5.52
N THR A 75 -17.97 2.03 6.77
CA THR A 75 -18.48 2.97 7.78
C THR A 75 -17.67 4.27 7.83
N ILE A 76 -16.54 4.32 7.12
CA ILE A 76 -15.58 5.41 7.16
C ILE A 76 -15.95 6.41 6.07
N LYS A 77 -15.98 7.70 6.44
CA LYS A 77 -16.10 8.81 5.50
C LYS A 77 -14.73 9.29 5.03
N SER A 78 -13.80 9.44 5.95
CA SER A 78 -12.40 9.76 5.66
C SER A 78 -11.49 9.35 6.81
N LEU A 79 -10.21 9.12 6.49
CA LEU A 79 -9.16 8.84 7.46
C LEU A 79 -7.97 9.75 7.17
N PHE A 80 -7.74 10.74 8.01
CA PHE A 80 -6.51 11.52 7.98
C PHE A 80 -5.42 10.78 8.75
N VAL A 81 -4.21 10.68 8.20
CA VAL A 81 -3.06 10.02 8.84
C VAL A 81 -1.83 10.93 8.70
N LYS A 82 -1.20 11.21 9.84
CA LYS A 82 0.01 12.02 9.92
C LYS A 82 1.23 11.23 9.45
N ASP A 83 2.09 11.87 8.65
CA ASP A 83 3.37 11.30 8.19
C ASP A 83 3.24 9.88 7.61
N CYS A 84 2.17 9.65 6.85
CA CYS A 84 1.82 8.30 6.41
C CYS A 84 2.67 7.81 5.24
N LEU A 85 3.17 8.74 4.42
CA LEU A 85 4.03 8.45 3.27
C LEU A 85 5.52 8.62 3.61
N GLY A 86 5.85 8.91 4.87
CA GLY A 86 7.17 9.37 5.28
C GLY A 86 7.44 10.84 4.92
N GLU A 87 8.58 11.34 5.40
CA GLU A 87 9.08 12.70 5.13
C GLU A 87 8.18 13.84 5.64
N GLY A 88 7.29 13.56 6.61
CA GLY A 88 6.36 14.53 7.17
C GLY A 88 5.12 14.79 6.31
N LYS A 89 4.83 13.94 5.32
CA LYS A 89 3.68 14.11 4.42
C LYS A 89 2.42 13.49 5.02
N ASP A 90 1.49 14.36 5.38
CA ASP A 90 0.16 14.00 5.86
C ASP A 90 -0.77 13.66 4.70
N VAL A 91 -1.69 12.71 4.90
CA VAL A 91 -2.62 12.27 3.85
C VAL A 91 -4.02 12.10 4.38
N THR A 92 -5.00 12.27 3.50
CA THR A 92 -6.39 11.87 3.74
C THR A 92 -6.74 10.71 2.82
N LEU A 93 -7.12 9.58 3.42
CA LEU A 93 -7.66 8.44 2.70
C LEU A 93 -9.18 8.54 2.65
N LEU A 94 -9.73 8.19 1.50
CA LEU A 94 -11.15 8.16 1.19
C LEU A 94 -11.58 6.73 0.82
N PRO A 95 -12.79 6.30 1.19
CA PRO A 95 -13.34 5.05 0.73
C PRO A 95 -13.64 5.10 -0.78
N VAL A 96 -13.05 4.20 -1.55
CA VAL A 96 -13.28 4.06 -3.00
C VAL A 96 -13.65 2.63 -3.37
N LYS A 97 -14.51 2.47 -4.38
CA LYS A 97 -14.77 1.18 -5.04
C LYS A 97 -14.08 1.16 -6.40
N PHE A 98 -13.64 -0.01 -6.82
CA PHE A 98 -12.99 -0.16 -8.11
C PHE A 98 -13.25 -1.53 -8.73
N TYR A 99 -13.00 -1.63 -10.03
CA TYR A 99 -13.05 -2.89 -10.76
C TYR A 99 -11.81 -3.75 -10.46
N PHE A 100 -12.05 -4.92 -9.89
CA PHE A 100 -11.06 -5.95 -9.65
C PHE A 100 -11.12 -7.03 -10.75
N ARG A 101 -10.02 -7.78 -10.93
CA ARG A 101 -9.88 -8.83 -11.96
C ARG A 101 -10.16 -8.32 -13.38
N GLU A 102 -9.39 -7.33 -13.83
CA GLU A 102 -9.44 -6.81 -15.22
C GLU A 102 -10.85 -6.35 -15.65
N GLY A 103 -11.57 -5.62 -14.80
CA GLY A 103 -12.90 -5.12 -15.16
C GLY A 103 -14.06 -6.08 -14.90
N LYS A 104 -13.80 -7.33 -14.48
CA LYS A 104 -14.84 -8.37 -14.40
C LYS A 104 -15.65 -8.34 -13.12
N GLN A 105 -15.12 -7.79 -12.03
CA GLN A 105 -15.78 -7.82 -10.73
C GLN A 105 -15.64 -6.49 -10.01
N ILE A 106 -16.75 -5.93 -9.52
CA ILE A 106 -16.70 -4.77 -8.64
C ILE A 106 -16.42 -5.25 -7.22
N LEU A 107 -15.49 -4.61 -6.53
CA LEU A 107 -15.27 -4.89 -5.12
C LEU A 107 -16.51 -4.58 -4.29
N LYS A 108 -16.93 -5.57 -3.48
CA LYS A 108 -18.12 -5.47 -2.63
C LYS A 108 -17.99 -4.32 -1.62
N ASN A 109 -16.84 -4.27 -0.94
CA ASN A 109 -16.53 -3.28 0.09
C ASN A 109 -15.56 -2.24 -0.46
N PRO A 110 -15.67 -0.97 -0.05
CA PRO A 110 -14.70 0.03 -0.43
C PRO A 110 -13.33 -0.24 0.20
N VAL A 111 -12.29 0.24 -0.46
CA VAL A 111 -10.92 0.29 0.05
C VAL A 111 -10.55 1.74 0.33
N LEU A 112 -9.61 1.98 1.24
CA LEU A 112 -9.11 3.32 1.50
C LEU A 112 -8.04 3.69 0.47
N ALA A 113 -8.15 4.87 -0.14
CA ALA A 113 -7.19 5.39 -1.12
C ALA A 113 -7.00 6.90 -0.98
N ILE A 114 -5.83 7.40 -1.37
CA ILE A 114 -5.48 8.82 -1.35
C ILE A 114 -5.88 9.40 -2.71
N GLN A 115 -6.62 10.51 -2.77
CA GLN A 115 -6.83 11.20 -4.03
C GLN A 115 -5.56 11.96 -4.40
N VAL A 116 -4.95 11.60 -5.54
CA VAL A 116 -3.66 12.16 -6.00
C VAL A 116 -3.80 13.02 -7.24
N PHE A 117 -4.96 13.00 -7.90
CA PHE A 117 -5.22 13.83 -9.08
C PHE A 117 -6.68 14.29 -9.12
N GLN A 118 -6.89 15.54 -9.51
CA GLN A 118 -8.21 16.14 -9.73
C GLN A 118 -8.13 17.03 -10.98
N GLY A 119 -8.45 16.46 -12.13
CA GLY A 119 -8.66 17.18 -13.38
C GLY A 119 -10.10 17.70 -13.50
N LYS A 120 -10.44 18.25 -14.67
CA LYS A 120 -11.80 18.69 -14.98
C LYS A 120 -12.74 17.51 -15.18
N HIS A 121 -12.23 16.44 -15.78
CA HIS A 121 -12.97 15.25 -16.18
C HIS A 121 -12.48 13.96 -15.54
N VAL A 122 -11.26 13.96 -15.00
CA VAL A 122 -10.60 12.77 -14.48
C VAL A 122 -10.24 12.95 -13.01
N LYS A 123 -10.52 11.93 -12.20
CA LYS A 123 -10.02 11.80 -10.81
C LYS A 123 -9.05 10.64 -10.73
N GLY A 124 -7.96 10.83 -9.98
CA GLY A 124 -6.96 9.80 -9.75
C GLY A 124 -6.79 9.49 -8.26
N TYR A 125 -6.65 8.22 -7.94
CA TYR A 125 -6.44 7.73 -6.59
C TYR A 125 -5.24 6.81 -6.53
N MET A 126 -4.54 6.85 -5.40
CA MET A 126 -3.42 5.98 -5.08
C MET A 126 -3.80 5.15 -3.85
N ARG A 127 -3.91 3.85 -4.03
CA ARG A 127 -4.34 2.91 -3.00
C ARG A 127 -3.14 2.13 -2.45
N PRO A 128 -2.94 2.11 -1.12
CA PRO A 128 -1.98 1.22 -0.48
C PRO A 128 -2.44 -0.25 -0.61
N THR A 129 -1.54 -1.13 -1.01
CA THR A 129 -1.78 -2.58 -1.04
C THR A 129 -0.49 -3.34 -0.77
N VAL A 130 -0.59 -4.66 -0.57
CA VAL A 130 0.56 -5.56 -0.50
C VAL A 130 0.67 -6.39 -1.77
N PHE A 131 1.90 -6.78 -2.11
CA PHE A 131 2.18 -7.76 -3.14
C PHE A 131 2.93 -8.95 -2.54
N ASP A 132 2.37 -10.14 -2.71
CA ASP A 132 2.98 -11.39 -2.24
C ASP A 132 4.05 -11.83 -3.23
N ASN A 133 5.32 -11.76 -2.83
CA ASN A 133 6.38 -12.38 -3.59
C ASN A 133 6.56 -13.83 -3.10
N THR A 134 5.85 -14.77 -3.72
CA THR A 134 6.02 -16.21 -3.42
C THR A 134 7.26 -16.73 -4.15
N THR A 135 8.32 -17.06 -3.42
CA THR A 135 9.44 -17.82 -3.98
C THR A 135 9.31 -19.30 -3.64
N THR A 136 9.25 -20.13 -4.67
CA THR A 136 9.26 -21.60 -4.53
C THR A 136 10.70 -22.09 -4.64
N ASN A 137 11.32 -22.49 -3.53
CA ASN A 137 12.59 -23.22 -3.60
C ASN A 137 12.32 -24.69 -3.96
N ARG A 138 12.92 -25.17 -5.06
CA ARG A 138 12.99 -26.60 -5.37
C ARG A 138 14.29 -27.16 -4.78
N SER A 139 14.19 -28.20 -3.96
CA SER A 139 15.37 -28.96 -3.58
C SER A 139 15.92 -29.71 -4.79
N PHE A 140 17.20 -30.09 -4.76
CA PHE A 140 17.84 -30.97 -5.75
C PHE A 140 17.13 -32.33 -5.89
N SER A 141 16.33 -32.74 -4.89
CA SER A 141 15.49 -33.95 -4.90
C SER A 141 14.10 -33.77 -5.52
N GLY A 142 13.76 -32.60 -6.05
CA GLY A 142 12.45 -32.33 -6.67
C GLY A 142 11.30 -32.10 -5.68
N ILE A 143 11.59 -32.02 -4.38
CA ILE A 143 10.60 -31.76 -3.33
C ILE A 143 10.57 -30.25 -3.06
N VAL A 144 9.38 -29.64 -3.12
CA VAL A 144 9.18 -28.24 -2.72
C VAL A 144 9.23 -28.19 -1.20
N SER A 145 10.27 -27.59 -0.63
CA SER A 145 10.53 -27.68 0.81
C SER A 145 10.03 -26.50 1.64
N THR A 146 9.82 -25.31 1.07
CA THR A 146 9.25 -24.16 1.82
C THR A 146 8.75 -23.07 0.86
N PHE A 147 7.59 -22.46 1.18
CA PHE A 147 7.16 -21.20 0.59
C PHE A 147 7.55 -20.08 1.54
N SER A 148 8.33 -19.11 1.07
CA SER A 148 8.47 -17.81 1.75
C SER A 148 7.55 -16.82 1.04
N VAL A 149 6.62 -16.23 1.79
CA VAL A 149 5.82 -15.09 1.35
C VAL A 149 6.49 -13.84 1.93
N GLU A 150 7.06 -13.02 1.06
CA GLU A 150 7.48 -11.67 1.44
C GLU A 150 6.40 -10.71 0.96
N GLU A 151 5.58 -10.19 1.89
CA GLU A 151 4.59 -9.16 1.61
C GLU A 151 5.30 -7.81 1.58
N LYS A 152 5.31 -7.16 0.42
CA LYS A 152 5.87 -5.81 0.27
C LYS A 152 4.78 -4.79 0.00
N GLY A 153 4.84 -3.67 0.72
CA GLY A 153 3.99 -2.51 0.46
C GLY A 153 4.16 -2.01 -0.97
N CYS A 154 3.05 -1.86 -1.68
CA CYS A 154 2.96 -1.34 -3.04
C CYS A 154 1.77 -0.40 -3.19
N TRP A 155 1.71 0.30 -4.33
CA TRP A 155 0.73 1.33 -4.60
C TRP A 155 -0.02 1.04 -5.90
N ASP A 156 -1.33 0.90 -5.82
CA ASP A 156 -2.22 0.67 -6.96
C ASP A 156 -2.87 2.00 -7.35
N TYR A 157 -2.64 2.43 -8.59
CA TYR A 157 -3.16 3.67 -9.12
C TYR A 157 -4.46 3.41 -9.86
N LEU A 158 -5.47 4.16 -9.48
CA LEU A 158 -6.84 4.05 -9.95
C LEU A 158 -7.27 5.36 -10.58
N TYR A 159 -8.16 5.30 -11.56
CA TYR A 159 -8.78 6.51 -12.12
C TYR A 159 -10.28 6.35 -12.33
N ASN A 160 -10.97 7.47 -12.44
CA ASN A 160 -12.37 7.55 -12.85
C ASN A 160 -12.56 8.77 -13.75
N VAL A 161 -13.48 8.65 -14.70
CA VAL A 161 -13.89 9.74 -15.61
C VAL A 161 -15.34 10.09 -15.32
N ASP A 162 -15.70 11.38 -15.34
CA ASP A 162 -17.01 11.94 -14.94
C ASP A 162 -18.24 11.11 -15.34
N SER A 163 -18.21 10.47 -16.51
CA SER A 163 -19.31 9.65 -17.03
C SER A 163 -19.55 8.34 -16.27
N ASP A 164 -18.60 7.89 -15.43
CA ASP A 164 -18.60 6.58 -14.75
C ASP A 164 -18.51 6.72 -13.21
N ASN A 165 -19.02 7.84 -12.68
CA ASN A 165 -18.84 8.51 -11.38
C ASN A 165 -18.84 7.67 -10.06
N THR A 166 -18.88 6.33 -10.09
CA THR A 166 -18.95 5.47 -8.89
C THR A 166 -17.90 4.38 -8.81
N ILE A 167 -17.22 4.01 -9.92
CA ILE A 167 -16.29 2.87 -9.92
C ILE A 167 -14.97 3.27 -10.56
N ASN A 168 -13.89 3.11 -9.81
CA ASN A 168 -12.55 3.38 -10.30
C ASN A 168 -11.99 2.19 -11.09
N VAL A 169 -11.04 2.47 -11.98
CA VAL A 169 -10.36 1.47 -12.81
C VAL A 169 -8.88 1.45 -12.45
N PRO A 170 -8.29 0.28 -12.11
CA PRO A 170 -6.86 0.19 -11.88
C PRO A 170 -6.11 0.29 -13.21
N TYR A 171 -5.07 1.10 -13.23
CA TYR A 171 -4.27 1.32 -14.45
C TYR A 171 -2.78 1.12 -14.25
N TRP A 172 -2.26 1.24 -13.03
CA TRP A 172 -0.84 1.07 -12.78
C TRP A 172 -0.54 0.54 -11.38
N LEU A 173 0.34 -0.47 -11.28
CA LEU A 173 0.83 -0.98 -10.00
C LEU A 173 2.30 -0.59 -9.82
N TYR A 174 2.55 0.32 -8.89
CA TYR A 174 3.89 0.75 -8.50
C TYR A 174 4.43 -0.13 -7.36
N ARG A 175 5.68 -0.59 -7.51
CA ARG A 175 6.39 -1.40 -6.52
C ARG A 175 7.71 -0.70 -6.15
N PRO A 176 7.98 -0.44 -4.87
CA PRO A 176 9.16 0.34 -4.45
C PRO A 176 10.50 -0.42 -4.48
N ASP A 177 10.56 -1.69 -4.92
CA ASP A 177 11.83 -2.40 -5.04
C ASP A 177 12.71 -1.75 -6.14
N LYS A 178 14.01 -1.60 -5.85
CA LYS A 178 15.04 -1.12 -6.80
C LYS A 178 15.19 -2.03 -8.02
N ASP A 179 14.66 -3.24 -7.96
CA ASP A 179 14.49 -4.09 -9.12
C ASP A 179 13.29 -3.60 -9.90
N LYS A 180 13.55 -2.83 -10.98
CA LYS A 180 12.60 -2.49 -12.05
C LYS A 180 11.56 -3.60 -12.18
N PRO A 181 10.25 -3.29 -12.30
CA PRO A 181 9.21 -4.32 -12.38
C PRO A 181 9.68 -5.42 -13.33
N ARG A 182 9.82 -6.67 -12.84
CA ARG A 182 10.39 -7.79 -13.62
C ARG A 182 9.73 -7.99 -14.98
N ASN A 183 8.57 -7.35 -15.22
CA ASN A 183 7.83 -7.35 -16.47
C ASN A 183 7.24 -5.97 -16.86
N LEU A 184 8.05 -4.91 -16.97
CA LEU A 184 7.61 -3.59 -17.49
C LEU A 184 6.83 -3.70 -18.82
N LYS A 185 7.26 -4.57 -19.73
CA LYS A 185 6.56 -4.86 -21.00
C LYS A 185 5.14 -5.40 -20.78
N SER A 186 4.95 -6.26 -19.77
CA SER A 186 3.63 -6.79 -19.43
C SER A 186 2.73 -5.71 -18.83
N ASN A 187 3.27 -4.86 -17.95
CA ASN A 187 2.54 -3.73 -17.38
C ASN A 187 2.06 -2.78 -18.48
N PHE A 188 2.91 -2.49 -19.46
CA PHE A 188 2.55 -1.64 -20.60
C PHE A 188 1.48 -2.27 -21.50
N ASN A 189 1.52 -3.59 -21.72
CA ASN A 189 0.45 -4.27 -22.46
C ASN A 189 -0.90 -4.22 -21.70
N SER A 190 -0.87 -4.40 -20.37
CA SER A 190 -2.06 -4.23 -19.54
C SER A 190 -2.57 -2.80 -19.59
N LEU A 191 -1.68 -1.81 -19.56
CA LEU A 191 -2.00 -0.39 -19.72
C LEU A 191 -2.78 -0.13 -21.02
N LYS A 192 -2.30 -0.66 -22.16
CA LYS A 192 -2.98 -0.50 -23.45
C LYS A 192 -4.40 -1.05 -23.43
N LYS A 193 -4.62 -2.19 -22.77
CA LYS A 193 -5.97 -2.76 -22.59
C LYS A 193 -6.84 -1.89 -21.70
N THR A 194 -6.31 -1.40 -20.59
CA THR A 194 -7.04 -0.51 -19.66
C THR A 194 -7.54 0.74 -20.37
N PHE A 195 -6.71 1.34 -21.23
CA PHE A 195 -7.04 2.57 -21.96
C PHE A 195 -7.53 2.33 -23.39
N GLU A 196 -8.01 1.12 -23.74
CA GLU A 196 -8.50 0.81 -25.09
C GLU A 196 -9.64 1.73 -25.55
N LYS A 197 -10.43 2.24 -24.59
CA LYS A 197 -11.53 3.20 -24.82
C LYS A 197 -11.04 4.62 -25.13
N TYR A 198 -9.75 4.89 -24.97
CA TYR A 198 -9.12 6.20 -25.17
C TYR A 198 -7.95 6.06 -26.16
N PRO A 199 -8.20 5.73 -27.44
CA PRO A 199 -7.13 5.50 -28.42
C PRO A 199 -6.20 6.70 -28.60
N GLN A 200 -6.72 7.93 -28.48
CA GLN A 200 -5.92 9.16 -28.54
C GLN A 200 -4.85 9.23 -27.43
N LEU A 201 -5.12 8.69 -26.24
CA LEU A 201 -4.13 8.60 -25.17
C LEU A 201 -2.97 7.68 -25.58
N LEU A 202 -3.30 6.53 -26.18
CA LEU A 202 -2.29 5.57 -26.66
C LEU A 202 -1.45 6.16 -27.79
N GLU A 203 -2.07 6.89 -28.73
CA GLU A 203 -1.36 7.60 -29.79
C GLU A 203 -0.39 8.65 -29.24
N ILE A 204 -0.80 9.42 -28.22
CA ILE A 204 0.08 10.41 -27.57
C ILE A 204 1.25 9.74 -26.86
N ILE A 205 1.01 8.65 -26.13
CA ILE A 205 2.06 7.85 -25.48
C ILE A 205 3.09 7.38 -26.51
N GLU A 206 2.63 6.83 -27.63
CA GLU A 206 3.52 6.33 -28.70
C GLU A 206 4.28 7.47 -29.39
N LYS A 207 3.60 8.58 -29.73
CA LYS A 207 4.21 9.75 -30.40
C LYS A 207 5.25 10.46 -29.53
N GLN A 208 5.00 10.56 -28.23
CA GLN A 208 5.93 11.18 -27.28
C GLN A 208 7.03 10.22 -26.81
N GLY A 209 6.94 8.94 -27.15
CA GLY A 209 7.90 7.92 -26.72
C GLY A 209 7.90 7.70 -25.20
N ILE A 210 6.76 7.88 -24.54
CA ILE A 210 6.63 7.69 -23.08
C ILE A 210 6.90 6.23 -22.73
N THR A 211 7.90 5.99 -21.87
CA THR A 211 8.32 4.64 -21.49
C THR A 211 7.61 4.14 -20.23
N ALA A 212 7.64 2.83 -20.01
CA ALA A 212 7.09 2.22 -18.80
C ALA A 212 7.84 2.65 -17.53
N GLU A 213 9.13 3.00 -17.64
CA GLU A 213 9.91 3.58 -16.53
C GLU A 213 9.40 4.97 -16.17
N GLN A 214 9.18 5.85 -17.16
CA GLN A 214 8.63 7.19 -16.89
C GLN A 214 7.24 7.10 -16.23
N ILE A 215 6.39 6.18 -16.70
CA ILE A 215 5.09 5.90 -16.07
C ILE A 215 5.27 5.32 -14.66
N SER A 216 6.33 4.54 -14.40
CA SER A 216 6.62 4.04 -13.05
C SER A 216 7.00 5.16 -12.09
N ASP A 217 7.79 6.12 -12.57
CA ASP A 217 8.28 7.24 -11.78
C ASP A 217 7.17 8.27 -11.52
N ASP A 218 6.29 8.49 -12.50
CA ASP A 218 5.11 9.35 -12.38
C ASP A 218 3.89 8.75 -13.09
N PRO A 219 3.10 7.90 -12.40
CA PRO A 219 1.89 7.34 -12.98
C PRO A 219 0.78 8.39 -13.20
N ILE A 220 0.86 9.56 -12.57
CA ILE A 220 -0.18 10.60 -12.65
C ILE A 220 -0.15 11.28 -14.02
N MET A 221 1.01 11.32 -14.69
CA MET A 221 1.18 11.89 -16.03
C MET A 221 0.14 11.39 -17.05
N LEU A 222 -0.28 10.13 -16.94
CA LEU A 222 -1.28 9.54 -17.84
C LEU A 222 -2.67 10.14 -17.64
N LEU A 223 -3.01 10.49 -16.40
CA LEU A 223 -4.28 11.12 -16.05
C LEU A 223 -4.32 12.57 -16.52
N GLU A 224 -3.19 13.27 -16.49
CA GLU A 224 -3.07 14.62 -17.04
C GLU A 224 -3.31 14.65 -18.56
N ILE A 225 -2.74 13.67 -19.28
CA ILE A 225 -2.95 13.54 -20.72
C ILE A 225 -4.41 13.16 -21.01
N LEU A 226 -4.97 12.21 -20.25
CA LEU A 226 -6.35 11.80 -20.41
C LEU A 226 -7.33 12.96 -20.15
N ASP A 227 -7.12 13.75 -19.10
CA ASP A 227 -7.97 14.90 -18.79
C ASP A 227 -7.94 15.93 -19.91
N LYS A 228 -6.77 16.21 -20.48
CA LYS A 228 -6.61 17.12 -21.63
C LYS A 228 -7.32 16.63 -22.89
N ILE A 229 -7.36 15.32 -23.14
CA ILE A 229 -8.09 14.73 -24.27
C ILE A 229 -9.60 14.91 -24.12
N LEU A 230 -10.09 14.91 -22.88
CA LEU A 230 -11.51 14.97 -22.57
C LEU A 230 -12.06 16.40 -22.44
N GLN A 231 -11.19 17.43 -22.46
CA GLN A 231 -11.56 18.85 -22.37
C GLN A 231 -12.14 19.40 -23.65
#